data_AF-A0A453FFB9-F1
#
_entry.id   AF-A0A453FFB9-F1
#
_cell.length_a   1.000
_cell.length_b   1.000
_cell.length_c   1.000
_cell.angle_alpha   90.00
_cell.angle_beta   90.00
_cell.angle_gamma   90.00
#
_symmetry.space_group_name_H-M   'P 1'
#
loop_
_entity.id
_entity.type
_entity.pdbx_description
1 polymer ?
#
loop_
_entity_poly.entity_id
_entity_poly.type
_entity_poly.pdbx_seq_one_letter_code
_entity_poly.pdbx_strand_id
1 'polypeptide(L)'
;MEKYGDPMFRRHVAVASIWGLVALRLSDEEILPFNYSSYATELENGAVDINKRVLGMPVSLSPLHRSIKQFNRAVLKVDSELQALQTWKFWSPWRNNPLRVRDLNDRLMMTERAFTEWEGLSGRPWYKHMIYGPSLYNDYGAEVYPGADDAIQTAKKTNTSESWQSVQHEIHRIARVISQAALVLSGGLT
;
A
#
# COMPACT_ATOMS: atom_id res chain seq x y z
N MET A 1 3.97 26.58 -23.29
CA MET A 1 4.95 25.49 -23.16
C MET A 1 6.18 25.70 -24.04
N GLU A 2 6.04 25.90 -25.35
CA GLU A 2 7.17 26.08 -26.30
C GLU A 2 8.08 27.31 -26.05
N LYS A 3 7.61 28.39 -25.42
CA LYS A 3 8.47 29.57 -25.17
C LYS A 3 9.20 29.57 -23.83
N TYR A 4 8.60 28.99 -22.79
CA TYR A 4 9.09 29.12 -21.41
C TYR A 4 9.10 27.81 -20.60
N GLY A 5 8.30 26.80 -20.98
CA GLY A 5 8.17 25.56 -20.19
C GLY A 5 9.09 24.44 -20.69
N ASP A 6 9.06 24.18 -22.00
CA ASP A 6 9.90 23.18 -22.67
C ASP A 6 10.08 23.53 -24.15
N PRO A 7 11.00 24.45 -24.49
CA PRO A 7 11.09 24.98 -25.85
C PRO A 7 11.46 24.01 -26.96
N MET A 8 12.13 22.91 -26.60
CA MET A 8 12.50 21.85 -27.55
C MET A 8 11.68 20.57 -27.33
N PHE A 9 10.63 20.64 -26.49
CA PHE A 9 9.80 19.50 -26.09
C PHE A 9 10.56 18.28 -25.53
N ARG A 10 11.84 18.43 -25.17
CA ARG A 10 12.68 17.31 -24.73
C ARG A 10 12.19 16.72 -23.41
N ARG A 11 11.61 17.54 -22.53
CA ARG A 11 11.02 17.07 -21.26
C ARG A 11 9.73 16.32 -21.53
N HIS A 12 8.89 16.79 -22.46
CA HIS A 12 7.68 16.07 -22.85
C HIS A 12 8.01 14.73 -23.51
N VAL A 13 9.01 14.68 -24.39
CA VAL A 13 9.50 13.43 -24.99
C VAL A 13 10.03 12.50 -23.90
N ALA A 14 10.81 13.00 -22.94
CA ALA A 14 11.30 12.18 -21.83
C ALA A 14 10.16 11.60 -20.97
N VAL A 15 9.16 12.42 -20.63
CA VAL A 15 7.97 11.97 -19.87
C VAL A 15 7.15 10.95 -20.66
N ALA A 16 6.94 11.18 -21.96
CA ALA A 16 6.26 10.23 -22.84
C ALA A 16 7.01 8.90 -22.92
N SER A 17 8.34 8.93 -23.03
CA SER A 17 9.17 7.72 -23.00
C SER A 17 9.04 6.96 -21.68
N ILE A 18 9.03 7.65 -20.52
CA ILE A 18 8.83 7.01 -19.22
C ILE A 18 7.46 6.33 -19.15
N TRP A 19 6.38 7.04 -19.50
CA TRP A 19 5.03 6.46 -19.50
C TRP A 19 4.87 5.31 -20.48
N GLY A 20 5.47 5.42 -21.67
CA GLY A 20 5.50 4.34 -22.65
C GLY A 20 6.20 3.09 -22.13
N LEU A 21 7.36 3.25 -21.48
CA LEU A 21 8.09 2.12 -20.87
C LEU A 21 7.32 1.50 -19.70
N VAL A 22 6.66 2.30 -18.86
CA VAL A 22 5.82 1.79 -17.77
C VAL A 22 4.65 0.99 -18.34
N ALA A 23 3.96 1.51 -19.35
CA ALA A 23 2.84 0.81 -19.99
C ALA A 23 3.28 -0.52 -20.60
N LEU A 24 4.39 -0.53 -21.36
CA LEU A 24 4.94 -1.75 -21.96
C LEU A 24 5.33 -2.78 -20.91
N ARG A 25 5.98 -2.36 -19.81
CA ARG A 25 6.33 -3.29 -18.72
C ARG A 25 5.10 -3.87 -18.04
N LEU A 26 4.06 -3.07 -17.82
CA LEU A 26 2.83 -3.56 -17.20
C LEU A 26 2.01 -4.47 -18.12
N SER A 27 2.12 -4.29 -19.45
CA SER A 27 1.39 -5.12 -20.42
C SER A 27 2.11 -6.42 -20.78
N ASP A 28 3.44 -6.39 -20.91
CA ASP A 28 4.21 -7.45 -21.57
C ASP A 28 5.06 -8.28 -20.61
N GLU A 29 5.35 -7.81 -19.39
CA GLU A 29 6.10 -8.61 -18.41
C GLU A 29 5.27 -9.83 -17.97
N GLU A 30 5.93 -10.99 -17.95
CA GLU A 30 5.28 -12.26 -17.64
C GLU A 30 4.78 -12.31 -16.19
N ILE A 31 5.51 -11.65 -15.29
CA ILE A 31 5.15 -11.44 -13.89
C ILE A 31 5.06 -9.93 -13.66
N LEU A 32 3.98 -9.49 -13.01
CA LEU A 32 3.76 -8.07 -12.75
C LEU A 32 4.92 -7.46 -11.95
N PRO A 33 5.49 -6.32 -12.38
CA PRO A 33 6.67 -5.71 -11.76
C PRO A 33 6.30 -4.91 -10.49
N PHE A 34 5.51 -5.50 -9.59
CA PHE A 34 5.13 -4.89 -8.31
C PHE A 34 6.09 -5.31 -7.20
N ASN A 35 6.49 -4.35 -6.37
CA ASN A 35 7.42 -4.56 -5.26
C ASN A 35 6.72 -4.28 -3.92
N TYR A 36 6.23 -5.35 -3.30
CA TYR A 36 5.60 -5.26 -1.98
C TYR A 36 6.60 -5.19 -0.82
N SER A 37 7.88 -5.46 -1.05
CA SER A 37 8.94 -5.27 -0.05
C SER A 37 9.14 -3.79 0.25
N SER A 38 9.15 -2.93 -0.78
CA SER A 38 9.13 -1.48 -0.61
C SER A 38 7.85 -1.00 0.08
N TYR A 39 6.69 -1.56 -0.28
CA TYR A 39 5.43 -1.22 0.36
C TYR A 39 5.43 -1.56 1.86
N ALA A 40 6.00 -2.70 2.23
CA ALA A 40 6.11 -3.10 3.63
C ALA A 40 6.98 -2.13 4.45
N THR A 41 8.06 -1.62 3.86
CA THR A 41 8.88 -0.55 4.48
C THR A 41 8.06 0.72 4.69
N GLU A 42 7.23 1.13 3.72
CA GLU A 42 6.35 2.29 3.88
C GLU A 42 5.31 2.10 4.99
N LEU A 43 4.74 0.89 5.12
CA LEU A 43 3.83 0.56 6.22
C LEU A 43 4.50 0.68 7.59
N GLU A 44 5.75 0.23 7.71
CA GLU A 44 6.56 0.35 8.92
C GLU A 44 6.89 1.80 9.25
N ASN A 45 7.33 2.58 8.26
CA ASN A 45 7.62 4.00 8.42
C ASN A 45 6.40 4.77 8.93
N GLY A 46 5.22 4.53 8.32
CA GLY A 46 3.98 5.14 8.78
C GLY A 46 3.61 4.73 10.22
N ALA A 47 3.85 3.47 10.61
CA ALA A 47 3.58 3.01 11.97
C ALA A 47 4.52 3.66 13.00
N VAL A 48 5.80 3.84 12.64
CA VAL A 48 6.78 4.58 13.44
C VAL A 48 6.34 6.03 13.62
N ASP A 49 5.84 6.68 12.58
CA ASP A 49 5.39 8.07 12.65
C ASP A 49 4.11 8.25 13.48
N ILE A 50 3.14 7.33 13.36
CA ILE A 50 1.99 7.30 14.28
C ILE A 50 2.47 7.12 15.72
N ASN A 51 3.37 6.16 15.97
CA ASN A 51 3.89 5.88 17.31
C ASN A 51 4.46 7.13 17.96
N LYS A 52 5.29 7.90 17.25
CA LYS A 52 5.84 9.18 17.74
C LYS A 52 4.73 10.17 18.13
N ARG A 53 3.64 10.24 17.37
CA ARG A 53 2.53 11.18 17.59
C ARG A 53 1.63 10.80 18.76
N VAL A 54 1.58 9.53 19.16
CA VAL A 54 0.72 8.98 20.23
C VAL A 54 1.48 8.54 21.49
N LEU A 55 2.79 8.84 21.59
CA LEU A 55 3.59 8.52 22.78
C LEU A 55 2.93 9.08 24.06
N GLY A 56 2.70 8.21 25.04
CA GLY A 56 2.10 8.58 26.34
C GLY A 56 0.57 8.65 26.34
N MET A 57 -0.09 8.36 25.22
CA MET A 57 -1.55 8.32 25.10
C MET A 57 -2.11 6.91 25.33
N PRO A 58 -3.40 6.76 25.71
CA PRO A 58 -4.02 5.46 25.95
C PRO A 58 -4.39 4.72 24.64
N VAL A 59 -3.41 4.56 23.74
CA VAL A 59 -3.58 3.95 22.42
C VAL A 59 -2.56 2.83 22.24
N SER A 60 -3.03 1.64 21.84
CA SER A 60 -2.22 0.47 21.53
C SER A 60 -2.01 0.30 20.03
N LEU A 61 -0.74 0.33 19.61
CA LEU A 61 -0.31 0.01 18.25
C LEU A 61 0.02 -1.47 18.06
N SER A 62 -0.19 -2.30 19.08
CA SER A 62 0.07 -3.75 19.00
C SER A 62 -0.68 -4.46 17.86
N PRO A 63 -1.95 -4.11 17.52
CA PRO A 63 -2.63 -4.74 16.39
C PRO A 63 -1.98 -4.38 15.06
N LEU A 64 -1.60 -3.11 14.89
CA LEU A 64 -0.95 -2.61 13.68
C LEU A 64 0.40 -3.30 13.44
N HIS A 65 1.29 -3.31 14.43
CA HIS A 65 2.58 -3.99 14.33
C HIS A 65 2.43 -5.49 14.02
N ARG A 66 1.42 -6.15 14.61
CA ARG A 66 1.14 -7.56 14.32
C ARG A 66 0.75 -7.77 12.87
N SER A 67 -0.14 -6.94 12.33
CA SER A 67 -0.58 -7.00 10.94
C SER A 67 0.56 -6.73 9.96
N ILE A 68 1.41 -5.75 10.23
CA ILE A 68 2.59 -5.43 9.40
C ILE A 68 3.59 -6.59 9.42
N LYS A 69 3.83 -7.20 10.58
CA LYS A 69 4.67 -8.40 10.68
C LYS A 69 4.12 -9.57 9.88
N GLN A 70 2.79 -9.74 9.85
CA GLN A 70 2.14 -10.75 9.02
C GLN A 70 2.30 -10.43 7.53
N PHE A 71 2.13 -9.17 7.14
CA PHE A 71 2.36 -8.71 5.77
C PHE A 71 3.79 -8.96 5.30
N ASN A 72 4.79 -8.59 6.10
CA ASN A 72 6.20 -8.87 5.82
C ASN A 72 6.48 -10.37 5.59
N ARG A 73 5.85 -11.25 6.36
CA ARG A 73 5.99 -12.70 6.15
C ARG A 73 5.40 -13.14 4.82
N ALA A 74 4.26 -12.57 4.42
CA ALA A 74 3.64 -12.83 3.12
C ALA A 74 4.52 -12.33 1.97
N VAL A 75 5.13 -11.15 2.12
CA VAL A 75 6.10 -10.59 1.16
C VAL A 75 7.29 -11.51 1.00
N LEU A 76 7.94 -11.94 2.09
CA LEU A 76 9.09 -12.84 2.03
C LEU A 76 8.76 -14.18 1.34
N LYS A 77 7.55 -14.70 1.56
CA LYS A 77 7.05 -15.89 0.85
C LYS A 77 6.97 -15.63 -0.66
N VAL A 78 6.33 -14.53 -1.07
CA VAL A 78 6.22 -14.17 -2.49
C VAL A 78 7.57 -13.89 -3.13
N ASP A 79 8.49 -13.20 -2.44
CA ASP A 79 9.85 -12.95 -2.93
C ASP A 79 10.60 -14.27 -3.17
N SER A 80 10.45 -15.26 -2.27
CA SER A 80 11.03 -16.60 -2.50
C SER A 80 10.38 -17.34 -3.66
N GLU A 81 9.06 -17.20 -3.87
CA GLU A 81 8.35 -17.78 -5.01
C GLU A 81 8.82 -17.15 -6.33
N LEU A 82 9.01 -15.83 -6.36
CA LEU A 82 9.55 -15.09 -7.49
C LEU A 82 10.97 -15.53 -7.83
N GLN A 83 11.85 -15.65 -6.83
CA GLN A 83 13.21 -16.15 -7.04
C GLN A 83 13.22 -17.57 -7.61
N ALA A 84 12.34 -18.45 -7.12
CA ALA A 84 12.21 -19.81 -7.65
C ALA A 84 11.71 -19.84 -9.11
N LEU A 85 10.85 -18.89 -9.51
CA LEU A 85 10.42 -18.75 -10.90
C LEU A 85 11.52 -18.16 -11.80
N GLN A 86 12.34 -17.24 -11.27
CA GLN A 86 13.42 -16.59 -12.00
C GLN A 86 14.65 -17.49 -12.24
N THR A 87 14.92 -18.48 -11.39
CA THR A 87 16.02 -19.44 -11.64
C THR A 87 15.73 -20.36 -12.84
N TRP A 88 14.46 -20.49 -13.25
CA TRP A 88 14.05 -21.21 -14.46
C TRP A 88 14.26 -20.45 -15.78
N LYS A 89 15.01 -19.33 -15.74
CA LYS A 89 15.36 -18.38 -16.82
C LYS A 89 15.71 -18.93 -18.21
N PHE A 90 15.96 -20.23 -18.38
CA PHE A 90 16.25 -20.83 -19.69
C PHE A 90 15.01 -21.22 -20.49
N TRP A 91 13.83 -21.36 -19.86
CA TRP A 91 12.55 -21.64 -20.51
C TRP A 91 11.49 -20.73 -19.87
N SER A 92 10.78 -19.90 -20.65
CA SER A 92 9.75 -18.96 -20.15
C SER A 92 8.85 -19.64 -19.09
N PRO A 93 8.75 -19.10 -17.85
CA PRO A 93 7.93 -19.71 -16.79
C PRO A 93 6.48 -19.98 -17.21
N TRP A 94 5.93 -19.14 -18.10
CA TRP A 94 4.59 -19.27 -18.68
C TRP A 94 4.43 -20.53 -19.52
N ARG A 95 5.49 -20.97 -20.21
CA ARG A 95 5.48 -22.22 -20.99
C ARG A 95 5.46 -23.45 -20.09
N ASN A 96 5.98 -23.35 -18.87
CA ASN A 96 6.10 -24.48 -17.96
C ASN A 96 4.88 -24.60 -17.04
N ASN A 97 4.39 -23.48 -16.47
CA ASN A 97 3.23 -23.49 -15.59
C ASN A 97 2.45 -22.15 -15.63
N PRO A 98 1.63 -21.91 -16.66
CA PRO A 98 0.93 -20.65 -16.85
C PRO A 98 -0.08 -20.35 -15.74
N LEU A 99 -0.68 -21.39 -15.14
CA LEU A 99 -1.64 -21.23 -14.03
C LEU A 99 -0.97 -20.69 -12.77
N ARG A 100 0.25 -21.15 -12.45
CA ARG A 100 1.01 -20.66 -11.29
C ARG A 100 1.44 -19.22 -11.46
N VAL A 101 1.87 -18.83 -12.68
CA VAL A 101 2.21 -17.44 -12.99
C VAL A 101 0.96 -16.56 -12.92
N ARG A 102 -0.16 -17.04 -13.47
CA ARG A 102 -1.44 -16.31 -13.43
C ARG A 102 -1.91 -16.09 -11.99
N ASP A 103 -1.91 -17.13 -11.18
CA ASP A 103 -2.29 -17.06 -9.77
C ASP A 103 -1.40 -16.08 -8.99
N LEU A 104 -0.08 -16.09 -9.20
CA LEU A 104 0.81 -15.11 -8.60
C LEU A 104 0.48 -13.68 -9.03
N ASN A 105 0.24 -13.45 -10.32
CA ASN A 105 -0.14 -12.12 -10.83
C ASN A 105 -1.48 -11.65 -10.28
N ASP A 106 -2.47 -12.54 -10.17
CA ASP A 106 -3.76 -12.21 -9.57
C ASP A 106 -3.61 -11.86 -8.09
N ARG A 107 -2.77 -12.58 -7.34
CA ARG A 107 -2.42 -12.24 -5.95
C ARG A 107 -1.77 -10.85 -5.86
N LEU A 108 -0.73 -10.59 -6.67
CA LEU A 108 -0.06 -9.30 -6.72
C LEU A 108 -1.03 -8.15 -7.05
N MET A 109 -1.92 -8.33 -8.03
CA MET A 109 -2.90 -7.30 -8.40
C MET A 109 -3.95 -7.08 -7.30
N MET A 110 -4.43 -8.16 -6.67
CA MET A 110 -5.52 -8.08 -5.67
C MET A 110 -5.05 -7.58 -4.32
N THR A 111 -3.75 -7.70 -3.98
CA THR A 111 -3.20 -7.15 -2.73
C THR A 111 -3.46 -5.65 -2.60
N GLU A 112 -3.30 -4.85 -3.67
CA GLU A 112 -3.59 -3.42 -3.60
C GLU A 112 -5.08 -3.13 -3.36
N ARG A 113 -5.96 -3.93 -3.98
CA ARG A 113 -7.41 -3.81 -3.76
C ARG A 113 -7.81 -4.18 -2.33
N ALA A 114 -7.09 -5.12 -1.72
CA ALA A 114 -7.33 -5.51 -0.34
C ALA A 114 -7.04 -4.38 0.66
N PHE A 115 -6.29 -3.34 0.28
CA PHE A 115 -6.11 -2.12 1.10
C PHE A 115 -7.32 -1.18 1.11
N THR A 116 -8.40 -1.52 0.39
CA THR A 116 -9.61 -0.70 0.32
C THR A 116 -10.70 -1.21 1.25
N GLU A 117 -11.39 -0.27 1.91
CA GLU A 117 -12.52 -0.53 2.79
C GLU A 117 -13.81 0.04 2.18
N TRP A 118 -14.93 -0.66 2.32
CA TRP A 118 -16.18 -0.25 1.67
C TRP A 118 -16.76 1.05 2.25
N GLU A 119 -16.63 1.25 3.57
CA GLU A 119 -17.08 2.43 4.31
C GLU A 119 -16.25 3.68 3.96
N GLY A 120 -15.00 3.47 3.55
CA GLY A 120 -14.01 4.53 3.33
C GLY A 120 -13.60 5.26 4.61
N LEU A 121 -13.01 6.45 4.43
CA LEU A 121 -12.58 7.32 5.52
C LEU A 121 -13.79 7.99 6.19
N SER A 122 -13.67 8.28 7.49
CA SER A 122 -14.73 8.94 8.25
C SER A 122 -15.11 10.28 7.63
N GLY A 123 -16.41 10.49 7.40
CA GLY A 123 -16.94 11.68 6.72
C GLY A 123 -16.62 11.77 5.23
N ARG A 124 -15.86 10.83 4.65
CA ARG A 124 -15.39 10.86 3.26
C ARG A 124 -15.46 9.47 2.61
N PRO A 125 -16.66 8.96 2.32
CA PRO A 125 -16.87 7.57 1.86
C PRO A 125 -16.28 7.25 0.48
N TRP A 126 -15.92 8.27 -0.31
CA TRP A 126 -15.30 8.08 -1.62
C TRP A 126 -13.81 7.68 -1.51
N TYR A 127 -13.12 8.07 -0.42
CA TYR A 127 -11.75 7.66 -0.17
C TYR A 127 -11.75 6.30 0.53
N LYS A 128 -11.59 5.24 -0.25
CA LYS A 128 -11.66 3.85 0.24
C LYS A 128 -10.32 3.28 0.67
N HIS A 129 -9.23 3.86 0.18
CA HIS A 129 -7.91 3.34 0.41
C HIS A 129 -7.40 3.72 1.80
N MET A 130 -7.10 2.73 2.64
CA MET A 130 -6.83 2.95 4.07
C MET A 130 -5.37 3.28 4.39
N ILE A 131 -4.44 2.98 3.47
CA ILE A 131 -3.00 3.23 3.66
C ILE A 131 -2.62 4.61 3.15
N TYR A 132 -2.97 4.94 1.91
CA TYR A 132 -2.77 6.24 1.30
C TYR A 132 -4.08 6.98 1.07
N GLY A 133 -4.10 8.28 1.34
CA GLY A 133 -5.19 9.16 0.98
C GLY A 133 -4.93 10.60 1.42
N PRO A 134 -5.85 11.51 1.08
CA PRO A 134 -5.73 12.91 1.50
C PRO A 134 -5.98 13.03 3.01
N SER A 135 -5.17 13.86 3.69
CA SER A 135 -5.45 14.28 5.06
C SER A 135 -6.54 15.37 5.05
N LEU A 136 -7.34 15.48 6.13
CA LEU A 136 -8.26 16.62 6.28
C LEU A 136 -7.55 17.97 6.48
N TYR A 137 -6.27 17.92 6.85
CA TYR A 137 -5.51 19.09 7.27
C TYR A 137 -4.39 19.44 6.29
N ASN A 138 -4.24 18.67 5.20
CA ASN A 138 -3.28 18.90 4.13
C ASN A 138 -3.89 18.50 2.77
N ASP A 139 -4.31 19.50 1.99
CA ASP A 139 -4.99 19.29 0.70
C ASP A 139 -4.03 18.95 -0.45
N TYR A 140 -2.72 19.11 -0.26
CA TYR A 140 -1.73 18.91 -1.33
C TYR A 140 -0.91 17.62 -1.15
N GLY A 141 -0.62 17.22 0.10
CA GLY A 141 0.13 16.01 0.40
C GLY A 141 -0.77 14.79 0.59
N ALA A 142 -0.36 13.64 0.05
CA ALA A 142 -0.88 12.35 0.48
C ALA A 142 -0.28 12.01 1.85
N GLU A 143 -1.12 11.66 2.82
CA GLU A 143 -0.67 11.19 4.14
C GLU A 143 -0.75 9.66 4.17
N VAL A 144 0.18 9.05 4.90
CA VAL A 144 0.13 7.62 5.24
C VAL A 144 -0.78 7.44 6.45
N TYR A 145 -1.75 6.53 6.34
CA TYR A 145 -2.81 6.28 7.30
C TYR A 145 -3.68 7.51 7.59
N PRO A 146 -4.34 8.10 6.56
CA PRO A 146 -5.07 9.36 6.69
C PRO A 146 -6.19 9.31 7.75
N GLY A 147 -6.89 8.19 7.89
CA GLY A 147 -7.94 8.03 8.91
C GLY A 147 -7.39 8.11 10.34
N ALA A 148 -6.22 7.51 10.59
CA ALA A 148 -5.56 7.59 11.90
C ALA A 148 -4.99 9.00 12.14
N ASP A 149 -4.42 9.63 11.12
CA ASP A 149 -3.95 11.01 11.22
C ASP A 149 -5.07 11.97 11.62
N ASP A 150 -6.21 11.92 10.91
CA ASP A 150 -7.36 12.76 11.18
C ASP A 150 -7.89 12.58 12.62
N ALA A 151 -7.98 11.32 13.06
CA ALA A 151 -8.41 10.98 14.40
C ALA A 151 -7.43 11.51 15.46
N ILE A 152 -6.12 11.40 15.23
CA ILE A 152 -5.08 11.89 16.15
C ILE A 152 -5.13 13.41 16.25
N GLN A 153 -5.28 14.11 15.12
CA GLN A 153 -5.37 15.58 15.11
C GLN A 153 -6.63 16.06 15.86
N THR A 154 -7.75 15.36 15.71
CA THR A 154 -8.97 15.64 16.45
C THR A 154 -8.78 15.37 17.95
N ALA A 155 -8.22 14.22 18.31
CA ALA A 155 -7.99 13.84 19.70
C ALA A 155 -7.01 14.77 20.43
N LYS A 156 -6.00 15.31 19.74
CA LYS A 156 -5.11 16.33 20.30
C LYS A 156 -5.82 17.65 20.60
N LYS A 157 -6.87 18.01 19.85
CA LYS A 157 -7.65 19.23 20.06
C LYS A 157 -8.68 19.06 21.18
N THR A 158 -9.38 17.92 21.24
CA THR A 158 -10.46 17.68 22.21
C THR A 158 -9.96 17.10 23.53
N ASN A 159 -8.90 16.28 23.49
CA ASN A 159 -8.31 15.55 24.61
C ASN A 159 -9.32 14.77 25.49
N THR A 160 -10.34 14.20 24.86
CA THR A 160 -11.39 13.40 25.54
C THR A 160 -11.11 11.90 25.39
N SER A 161 -11.57 11.09 26.34
CA SER A 161 -11.43 9.62 26.26
C SER A 161 -12.05 9.05 24.98
N GLU A 162 -13.22 9.55 24.57
CA GLU A 162 -13.92 9.15 23.34
C GLU A 162 -13.11 9.44 22.07
N SER A 163 -12.40 10.57 22.04
CA SER A 163 -11.55 10.92 20.90
C SER A 163 -10.35 9.97 20.77
N TRP A 164 -9.75 9.56 21.89
CA TRP A 164 -8.68 8.55 21.88
C TRP A 164 -9.19 7.14 21.56
N GLN A 165 -10.42 6.81 21.94
CA GLN A 165 -11.06 5.56 21.49
C GLN A 165 -11.29 5.56 19.98
N SER A 166 -11.62 6.70 19.39
CA SER A 166 -11.76 6.83 17.93
C SER A 166 -10.43 6.61 17.21
N VAL A 167 -9.31 7.10 17.75
CA VAL A 167 -7.96 6.79 17.24
C VAL A 167 -7.69 5.29 17.30
N GLN A 168 -8.02 4.64 18.42
CA GLN A 168 -7.86 3.21 18.57
C GLN A 168 -8.72 2.43 17.56
N HIS A 169 -9.94 2.89 17.28
CA HIS A 169 -10.82 2.29 16.28
C HIS A 169 -10.19 2.33 14.88
N GLU A 170 -9.66 3.48 14.44
CA GLU A 170 -9.01 3.60 13.14
C GLU A 170 -7.76 2.72 13.01
N ILE A 171 -6.97 2.58 14.09
CA ILE A 171 -5.82 1.66 14.12
C ILE A 171 -6.27 0.20 13.91
N HIS A 172 -7.40 -0.21 14.49
CA HIS A 172 -7.94 -1.56 14.27
C HIS A 172 -8.41 -1.76 12.84
N ARG A 173 -9.05 -0.75 12.23
CA ARG A 173 -9.47 -0.81 10.82
C ARG A 173 -8.27 -0.98 9.90
N ILE A 174 -7.22 -0.18 10.08
CA ILE A 174 -5.98 -0.29 9.32
C ILE A 174 -5.34 -1.68 9.52
N ALA A 175 -5.22 -2.14 10.77
CA ALA A 175 -4.63 -3.45 11.06
C ALA A 175 -5.41 -4.61 10.42
N ARG A 176 -6.76 -4.51 10.37
CA ARG A 176 -7.61 -5.49 9.70
C ARG A 176 -7.30 -5.54 8.21
N VAL A 177 -7.25 -4.38 7.57
CA VAL A 177 -7.02 -4.23 6.14
C VAL A 177 -5.62 -4.72 5.73
N ILE A 178 -4.57 -4.41 6.51
CA ILE A 178 -3.21 -4.93 6.28
C ILE A 178 -3.18 -6.46 6.46
N SER A 179 -3.88 -6.99 7.46
CA SER A 179 -3.97 -8.44 7.66
C SER A 179 -4.67 -9.14 6.49
N GLN A 180 -5.73 -8.54 5.94
CA GLN A 180 -6.42 -9.04 4.76
C GLN A 180 -5.51 -9.02 3.53
N ALA A 181 -4.81 -7.92 3.29
CA ALA A 181 -3.84 -7.82 2.20
C ALA A 181 -2.73 -8.86 2.32
N ALA A 182 -2.24 -9.14 3.53
CA ALA A 182 -1.26 -10.19 3.79
C ALA A 182 -1.80 -11.59 3.44
N LEU A 183 -3.06 -11.87 3.77
CA LEU A 183 -3.72 -13.14 3.43
C LEU A 183 -3.90 -13.29 1.91
N VAL A 184 -4.32 -12.23 1.21
CA VAL A 184 -4.42 -12.23 -0.26
C VAL A 184 -3.05 -12.48 -0.90
N LEU A 185 -2.02 -11.74 -0.47
CA LEU A 185 -0.68 -11.85 -1.02
C LEU A 185 -0.09 -13.27 -0.83
N SER A 186 -0.35 -13.88 0.32
CA SER A 186 0.12 -15.23 0.62
C SER A 186 -0.67 -16.36 -0.04
N GLY A 187 -1.80 -16.07 -0.70
CA GLY A 187 -2.71 -17.04 -1.31
C GLY A 187 -3.63 -17.76 -0.33
N GLY A 188 -3.95 -17.14 0.81
CA GLY A 188 -4.84 -17.72 1.82
C GLY A 188 -6.33 -17.46 1.60
N LEU A 189 -6.69 -16.57 0.66
CA LEU A 189 -8.07 -16.14 0.37
C LEU A 189 -8.46 -16.38 -1.11
N THR A 190 -7.63 -17.12 -1.85
CA THR A 190 -7.82 -17.49 -3.26
C THR A 190 -8.41 -18.89 -3.39
#